data_AF-A0A8H8DI04-F1
#
_entry.id   AF-A0A8H8DI04-F1
#
_cell.length_a   1.000
_cell.length_b   1.000
_cell.length_c   1.000
_cell.angle_alpha   90.00
_cell.angle_beta   90.00
_cell.angle_gamma   90.00
#
_symmetry.space_group_name_H-M   'P 1'
#
loop_
_entity.id
_entity.type
_entity.pdbx_description
1 polymer ?
#
loop_
_entity_poly.entity_id
_entity_poly.type
_entity_poly.pdbx_seq_one_letter_code
_entity_poly.pdbx_strand_id
1 'polypeptide(L)'
;MWCSFFFCSCGRGAGETFLFSLNRDNVSCYRWVGSDCPEAGSVSAAPGSEAEKIRDAASFFVYCGRSELAVGGGRAGYGLWLNGDLTEATSTRCATFDNAPLGGPGTDGVDQQVHVIELWAFT
;
A
#
# COMPACT_ATOMS: atom_id res chain seq x y z
N MET A 1 2.70 -17.15 8.78
CA MET A 1 3.51 -16.48 7.73
C MET A 1 4.24 -15.31 8.39
N TRP A 2 5.55 -15.15 8.19
CA TRP A 2 6.27 -13.95 8.67
C TRP A 2 6.17 -12.88 7.58
N CYS A 3 5.20 -11.98 7.70
CA CYS A 3 5.13 -10.79 6.85
C CYS A 3 5.67 -9.61 7.66
N SER A 4 6.94 -9.27 7.43
CA SER A 4 7.47 -7.99 7.91
C SER A 4 6.84 -6.90 7.05
N PHE A 5 6.15 -5.95 7.67
CA PHE A 5 5.69 -4.73 7.02
C PHE A 5 6.56 -3.57 7.51
N PHE A 6 7.10 -2.80 6.58
CA PHE A 6 7.97 -1.66 6.82
C PHE A 6 7.24 -0.42 6.32
N PHE A 7 7.00 0.53 7.22
CA PHE A 7 6.52 1.85 6.88
C PHE A 7 7.70 2.81 6.88
N CYS A 8 8.11 3.27 5.69
CA CYS A 8 8.93 4.46 5.59
C CYS A 8 7.99 5.67 5.58
N SER A 9 8.09 6.56 6.58
CA SER A 9 7.45 7.87 6.53
C SER A 9 8.50 8.96 6.60
N CYS A 10 8.76 9.64 5.48
CA CYS A 10 9.15 11.04 5.53
C CYS A 10 7.95 11.85 4.99
N GLY A 11 7.38 12.72 5.84
CA GLY A 11 6.46 13.81 5.49
C GLY A 11 5.27 13.54 4.55
N ARG A 12 4.04 13.53 5.10
CA ARG A 12 2.77 13.72 4.35
C ARG A 12 2.63 12.90 3.06
N GLY A 13 2.38 11.58 3.13
CA GLY A 13 1.75 10.79 2.06
C GLY A 13 2.15 11.12 0.61
N ALA A 14 3.45 11.36 0.36
CA ALA A 14 3.96 11.97 -0.86
C ALA A 14 4.53 10.94 -1.85
N GLY A 15 3.87 9.80 -2.03
CA GLY A 15 4.34 8.75 -2.95
C GLY A 15 5.56 7.94 -2.49
N GLU A 16 6.18 8.30 -1.36
CA GLU A 16 7.27 7.54 -0.75
C GLU A 16 6.81 6.24 -0.08
N THR A 17 5.52 6.12 0.23
CA THR A 17 4.95 4.88 0.76
C THR A 17 5.05 3.79 -0.29
N PHE A 18 5.43 2.58 0.12
CA PHE A 18 5.47 1.40 -0.72
C PHE A 18 5.03 0.17 0.08
N LEU A 19 4.62 -0.88 -0.63
CA LEU A 19 4.39 -2.20 -0.05
C LEU A 19 5.53 -3.13 -0.42
N PHE A 20 5.76 -4.16 0.38
CA PHE A 20 6.62 -5.27 -0.01
C PHE A 20 6.12 -6.56 0.63
N SER A 21 6.56 -7.68 0.08
CA SER A 21 6.32 -9.01 0.62
C SER A 21 7.63 -9.78 0.61
N LEU A 22 7.87 -10.50 1.70
CA LEU A 22 9.02 -11.38 1.89
C LEU A 22 8.50 -12.81 2.02
N ASN A 23 8.51 -13.53 0.91
CA ASN A 23 8.26 -14.96 0.87
C ASN A 23 9.59 -15.70 0.77
N ARG A 24 9.62 -16.95 1.24
CA ARG A 24 10.82 -17.80 1.17
C ARG A 24 11.46 -17.79 -0.22
N ASP A 25 10.62 -17.83 -1.26
CA ASP A 25 11.04 -17.99 -2.64
C ASP A 25 10.98 -16.68 -3.44
N ASN A 26 10.44 -15.59 -2.87
CA ASN A 26 10.25 -14.33 -3.59
C ASN A 26 10.25 -13.11 -2.67
N VAL A 27 10.96 -12.06 -3.07
CA VAL A 27 10.89 -10.73 -2.48
C VAL A 27 10.30 -9.79 -3.52
N SER A 28 9.22 -9.09 -3.17
CA SER A 28 8.55 -8.14 -4.06
C SER A 28 8.41 -6.78 -3.39
N CYS A 29 8.62 -5.69 -4.13
CA CYS A 29 8.45 -4.31 -3.65
C CYS A 29 7.59 -3.53 -4.67
N TYR A 30 6.56 -2.86 -4.16
CA TYR A 30 5.52 -2.19 -4.92
C TYR A 30 5.50 -0.71 -4.53
N ARG A 31 6.10 0.12 -5.40
CA ARG A 31 6.07 1.58 -5.25
C ARG A 31 4.72 2.13 -5.71
N TRP A 32 4.44 3.37 -5.33
CA TRP A 32 3.28 4.08 -5.84
C TRP A 32 3.28 4.11 -7.37
N VAL A 33 2.16 3.79 -8.02
CA VAL A 33 2.05 3.81 -9.49
C VAL A 33 2.31 5.21 -10.08
N GLY A 34 2.11 6.26 -9.28
CA GLY A 34 2.40 7.63 -9.66
C GLY A 34 3.81 8.10 -9.31
N SER A 35 4.73 7.23 -8.88
CA SER A 35 6.09 7.63 -8.46
C SER A 35 6.85 8.40 -9.55
N ASP A 36 6.58 8.08 -10.83
CA ASP A 36 7.20 8.75 -11.98
C ASP A 36 6.36 9.93 -12.51
N CYS A 37 5.20 10.23 -11.90
CA CYS A 37 4.41 11.40 -12.27
C CYS A 37 5.11 12.68 -11.79
N PRO A 38 5.18 13.73 -12.62
CA PRO A 38 5.73 15.02 -12.22
C PRO A 38 5.03 15.57 -10.97
N GLU A 39 5.77 16.21 -10.08
CA GLU A 39 5.21 16.83 -8.87
C GLU A 39 4.13 17.86 -9.23
N ALA A 40 3.06 17.93 -8.43
CA ALA A 40 2.06 18.99 -8.52
C ALA A 40 2.74 20.36 -8.46
N GLY A 41 2.73 21.09 -9.57
CA GLY A 41 3.30 22.44 -9.67
C GLY A 41 4.57 22.55 -10.49
N SER A 42 5.19 21.45 -10.90
CA SER A 42 6.37 21.46 -11.79
C SER A 42 6.01 21.66 -13.27
N VAL A 43 4.79 21.30 -13.65
CA VAL A 43 4.20 21.54 -14.97
C VAL A 43 2.72 21.82 -14.75
N SER A 44 2.14 22.79 -15.45
CA SER A 44 0.68 22.91 -15.52
C SER A 44 0.14 21.67 -16.25
N ALA A 45 -0.10 20.59 -15.49
CA ALA A 45 -0.70 19.38 -16.04
C ALA A 45 -1.99 19.80 -16.77
N ALA A 46 -2.10 19.42 -18.04
CA ALA A 46 -3.30 19.69 -18.80
C ALA A 46 -4.49 19.05 -18.05
N PRO A 47 -5.58 19.79 -17.78
CA PRO A 47 -6.74 19.24 -17.10
C PRO A 47 -7.21 17.95 -17.77
N GLY A 48 -7.33 16.87 -16.99
CA GLY A 48 -7.73 15.55 -17.48
C GLY A 48 -6.60 14.70 -18.07
N SER A 49 -5.34 15.07 -17.86
CA SER A 49 -4.20 14.23 -18.23
C SER A 49 -4.23 12.88 -17.52
N GLU A 50 -3.59 11.88 -18.11
CA GLU A 50 -3.54 10.54 -17.51
C GLU A 50 -2.81 10.56 -16.16
N ALA A 51 -1.81 11.43 -16.01
CA ALA A 51 -1.11 11.64 -14.74
C ALA A 51 -2.04 12.23 -13.65
N GLU A 52 -2.95 13.12 -14.00
CA GLU A 52 -3.94 13.68 -13.07
C GLU A 52 -4.94 12.61 -12.63
N LYS A 53 -5.44 11.78 -13.57
CA LYS A 53 -6.31 10.65 -13.23
C LYS A 53 -5.64 9.62 -12.32
N ILE A 54 -4.36 9.31 -12.57
CA ILE A 54 -3.58 8.42 -11.70
C ILE A 54 -3.47 9.04 -10.30
N ARG A 55 -3.13 10.32 -10.20
CA ARG A 55 -3.02 10.99 -8.90
C ARG A 55 -4.35 11.02 -8.16
N ASP A 56 -5.47 11.24 -8.84
CA ASP A 56 -6.78 11.25 -8.19
C ASP A 56 -7.25 9.85 -7.79
N ALA A 57 -7.01 8.83 -8.62
CA ALA A 57 -7.51 7.48 -8.39
C ALA A 57 -6.60 6.61 -7.50
N ALA A 58 -5.31 6.94 -7.39
CA ALA A 58 -4.27 6.08 -6.84
C ALA A 58 -3.42 6.74 -5.74
N SER A 59 -3.88 7.84 -5.12
CA SER A 59 -3.17 8.49 -3.99
C SER A 59 -3.75 8.13 -2.61
N PHE A 60 -4.19 6.88 -2.43
CA PHE A 60 -4.76 6.40 -1.16
C PHE A 60 -3.72 5.58 -0.40
N PHE A 61 -2.76 6.26 0.23
CA PHE A 61 -1.56 5.59 0.78
C PHE A 61 -1.81 4.86 2.10
N VAL A 62 -2.32 5.57 3.12
CA VAL A 62 -2.54 5.01 4.46
C VAL A 62 -3.85 5.56 5.00
N TYR A 63 -4.64 4.68 5.59
CA TYR A 63 -5.83 4.98 6.34
C TYR A 63 -5.76 4.28 7.69
N CYS A 64 -6.05 4.99 8.76
CA CYS A 64 -6.08 4.45 10.11
C CYS A 64 -7.38 4.89 10.77
N GLY A 65 -8.22 3.92 11.09
CA GLY A 65 -9.47 4.09 11.81
C GLY A 65 -9.42 3.40 13.17
N ARG A 66 -10.49 3.53 13.96
CA ARG A 66 -10.58 2.90 15.28
C ARG A 66 -10.61 1.36 15.21
N SER A 67 -11.11 0.82 14.10
CA SER A 67 -11.34 -0.62 13.91
C SER A 67 -10.49 -1.23 12.81
N GLU A 68 -9.58 -0.47 12.19
CA GLU A 68 -8.79 -0.94 11.07
C GLU A 68 -7.57 -0.06 10.78
N LEU A 69 -6.53 -0.68 10.24
CA LEU A 69 -5.38 -0.02 9.63
C LEU A 69 -5.25 -0.55 8.20
N ALA A 70 -5.25 0.34 7.22
CA ALA A 70 -5.23 -0.02 5.81
C ALA A 70 -4.19 0.79 5.03
N VAL A 71 -3.51 0.13 4.10
CA VAL A 71 -2.39 0.70 3.34
C VAL A 71 -2.55 0.32 1.88
N GLY A 72 -2.56 1.34 1.03
CA GLY A 72 -2.85 1.23 -0.39
C GLY A 72 -4.33 0.98 -0.62
N GLY A 73 -5.03 1.99 -1.12
CA GLY A 73 -6.44 1.89 -1.50
C GLY A 73 -6.65 2.11 -3.00
N GLY A 74 -7.89 2.48 -3.35
CA GLY A 74 -8.37 2.63 -4.71
C GLY A 74 -9.16 1.39 -5.15
N ARG A 75 -10.09 1.57 -6.12
CA ARG A 75 -11.13 0.59 -6.51
C ARG A 75 -10.64 -0.87 -6.41
N ALA A 76 -11.38 -1.68 -5.65
CA ALA A 76 -11.27 -3.14 -5.45
C ALA A 76 -10.53 -3.67 -4.20
N GLY A 77 -10.07 -2.82 -3.27
CA GLY A 77 -9.69 -3.26 -1.91
C GLY A 77 -8.47 -2.56 -1.36
N TYR A 78 -7.75 -3.24 -0.48
CA TYR A 78 -6.55 -2.71 0.18
C TYR A 78 -5.33 -3.57 -0.13
N GLY A 79 -4.21 -2.92 -0.42
CA GLY A 79 -2.93 -3.60 -0.59
C GLY A 79 -2.54 -4.37 0.67
N LEU A 80 -2.80 -3.77 1.83
CA LEU A 80 -2.80 -4.41 3.14
C LEU A 80 -3.94 -3.82 3.98
N TRP A 81 -4.72 -4.68 4.62
CA TRP A 81 -5.68 -4.31 5.64
C TRP A 81 -5.43 -5.14 6.90
N LEU A 82 -5.60 -4.51 8.05
CA LEU A 82 -5.51 -5.12 9.37
C LEU A 82 -6.78 -4.76 10.15
N ASN A 83 -7.34 -5.73 10.87
CA ASN A 83 -8.43 -5.47 11.80
C ASN A 83 -7.95 -4.63 13.00
N GLY A 84 -8.89 -4.07 13.76
CA GLY A 84 -8.59 -3.17 14.88
C GLY A 84 -7.85 -3.82 16.05
N ASP A 85 -7.94 -5.14 16.15
CA ASP A 85 -7.22 -5.92 17.16
C ASP A 85 -5.84 -6.38 16.68
N LEU A 86 -5.49 -6.09 15.43
CA LEU A 86 -4.22 -6.43 14.78
C LEU A 86 -3.93 -7.96 14.75
N THR A 87 -4.98 -8.76 14.72
CA THR A 87 -4.93 -10.24 14.73
C THR A 87 -5.23 -10.85 13.37
N GLU A 88 -5.89 -10.12 12.49
CA GLU A 88 -6.28 -10.56 11.15
C GLU A 88 -5.83 -9.54 10.12
N ALA A 89 -5.36 -10.06 8.99
CA ALA A 89 -4.90 -9.29 7.86
C ALA A 89 -5.52 -9.80 6.57
N THR A 90 -5.81 -8.89 5.64
CA THR A 90 -6.26 -9.23 4.29
C THR A 90 -5.43 -8.43 3.29
N SER A 91 -5.15 -9.02 2.14
CA SER A 91 -4.44 -8.34 1.07
C SER A 91 -5.11 -8.63 -0.26
N THR A 92 -5.39 -7.57 -1.01
CA THR A 92 -5.83 -7.64 -2.39
C THR A 92 -4.92 -6.78 -3.27
N ARG A 93 -5.08 -6.90 -4.58
CA ARG A 93 -4.51 -5.92 -5.50
C ARG A 93 -5.20 -4.56 -5.31
N CYS A 94 -4.42 -3.48 -5.19
CA CYS A 94 -4.95 -2.11 -5.07
C CYS A 94 -4.44 -1.17 -6.18
N ALA A 95 -5.19 -0.10 -6.46
CA ALA A 95 -4.83 0.85 -7.52
C ALA A 95 -3.62 1.72 -7.15
N THR A 96 -3.37 1.96 -5.86
CA THR A 96 -2.25 2.78 -5.37
C THR A 96 -0.89 2.17 -5.71
N PHE A 97 -0.74 0.84 -5.61
CA PHE A 97 0.55 0.16 -5.74
C PHE A 97 0.59 -0.89 -6.85
N ASP A 98 -0.56 -1.23 -7.45
CA ASP A 98 -0.69 -2.30 -8.44
C ASP A 98 -0.11 -3.66 -7.96
N ASN A 99 -0.17 -3.91 -6.65
CA ASN A 99 0.47 -5.07 -6.03
C ASN A 99 -0.25 -6.39 -6.37
N ALA A 100 0.48 -7.50 -6.27
CA ALA A 100 -0.15 -8.81 -6.08
C ALA A 100 -0.54 -8.98 -4.60
N PRO A 101 -1.49 -9.89 -4.26
CA PRO A 101 -1.77 -10.24 -2.87
C PRO A 101 -0.50 -10.64 -2.11
N LEU A 102 -0.27 -10.00 -0.97
CA LEU A 102 1.00 -10.08 -0.25
C LEU A 102 1.22 -11.44 0.42
N GLY A 103 0.13 -12.17 0.71
CA GLY A 103 0.12 -13.51 1.29
C GLY A 103 0.60 -14.63 0.34
N GLY A 104 0.90 -14.30 -0.92
CA GLY A 104 1.34 -15.24 -1.94
C GLY A 104 0.20 -15.78 -2.81
N PRO A 105 0.50 -16.73 -3.72
CA PRO A 105 -0.48 -17.25 -4.66
C PRO A 105 -1.73 -17.82 -3.97
N GLY A 106 -2.92 -17.44 -4.44
CA GLY A 106 -4.20 -17.96 -3.92
C GLY A 106 -4.69 -17.29 -2.63
N THR A 107 -4.06 -16.20 -2.18
CA THR A 107 -4.46 -15.48 -0.96
C THR A 107 -5.24 -14.18 -1.21
N ASP A 108 -5.66 -13.94 -2.45
CA ASP A 108 -6.40 -12.72 -2.82
C ASP A 108 -7.70 -12.60 -2.05
N GLY A 109 -7.80 -11.59 -1.18
CA GLY A 109 -8.99 -11.34 -0.37
C GLY A 109 -9.26 -12.41 0.68
N VAL A 110 -8.28 -13.26 0.99
CA VAL A 110 -8.38 -14.29 2.03
C VAL A 110 -7.78 -13.76 3.32
N ASP A 111 -8.55 -13.81 4.40
CA ASP A 111 -8.08 -13.39 5.72
C ASP A 111 -6.96 -14.31 6.21
N GLN A 112 -5.91 -13.69 6.72
CA GLN A 112 -4.72 -14.35 7.25
C GLN A 112 -4.53 -13.96 8.71
N GLN A 113 -4.12 -14.92 9.53
CA GLN A 113 -3.78 -14.64 10.92
C GLN A 113 -2.44 -13.89 11.02
N VAL A 114 -2.43 -12.82 11.79
CA VAL A 114 -1.23 -12.08 12.17
C VAL A 114 -0.61 -12.72 13.40
N HIS A 115 0.67 -13.07 13.31
CA HIS A 115 1.40 -13.64 14.46
C HIS A 115 2.20 -12.57 15.21
N VAL A 116 2.84 -11.66 14.48
CA VAL A 116 3.72 -10.62 15.02
C VAL A 116 3.60 -9.40 14.12
N ILE A 117 3.57 -8.21 14.73
CA ILE A 117 3.75 -6.93 14.04
C ILE A 117 4.96 -6.25 14.65
N GLU A 118 5.83 -5.77 13.77
CA GLU A 118 6.99 -4.98 14.15
C GLU A 118 6.89 -3.61 13.46
N LEU A 119 7.18 -2.55 14.20
CA LEU A 119 7.27 -1.19 13.68
C LEU A 119 8.67 -0.66 13.93
N TRP A 120 9.34 -0.25 12.86
CA TRP A 120 10.71 0.21 12.90
C TRP A 120 10.76 1.69 12.49
N ALA A 121 11.45 2.51 13.28
CA ALA A 121 11.66 3.92 13.00
C ALA A 121 13.15 4.25 13.02
N PHE A 122 13.57 5.14 12.11
CA PHE A 122 14.95 5.63 12.01
C PHE A 122 14.93 7.13 12.28
N THR A 123 15.77 7.59 13.20
CA THR A 123 15.90 8.98 13.63
C THR A 123 17.21 9.58 13.18
#